data_AF-A0A660XKY1-F1
#
_entry.id   AF-A0A660XKY1-F1
#
_cell.length_a   1.000
_cell.length_b   1.000
_cell.length_c   1.000
_cell.angle_alpha   90.00
_cell.angle_beta   90.00
_cell.angle_gamma   90.00
#
_symmetry.space_group_name_H-M   'P 1'
#
loop_
_entity.id
_entity.type
_entity.pdbx_description
1 polymer ?
#
loop_
_entity_poly.entity_id
_entity_poly.type
_entity_poly.pdbx_seq_one_letter_code
_entity_poly.pdbx_strand_id
1 'polypeptide(L)'
;MYPSLKSQDEIELWSEEQWEHYRRRLFDVSEYMRNIQAAFARWYNRNYRRRGRFWAERFKSTLLGDTQAVLDCMLYVELNPVRAGLVERPEDWTGSSIFLRETGKDDWLVSLREFID
;
A
#
# COMPACT_ATOMS: atom_id res chain seq x y z
N MET A 1 -4.03 5.65 -11.95
CA MET A 1 -3.34 4.62 -12.75
C MET A 1 -4.11 4.29 -14.04
N TYR A 2 -5.24 4.96 -14.32
CA TYR A 2 -5.73 5.06 -15.69
C TYR A 2 -5.12 6.29 -16.34
N PRO A 3 -4.55 6.17 -17.55
CA PRO A 3 -4.16 7.31 -18.34
C PRO A 3 -5.40 8.21 -18.50
N SER A 4 -5.23 9.53 -18.39
CA SER A 4 -6.30 10.46 -18.78
C SER A 4 -6.68 10.20 -20.24
N LEU A 5 -7.85 10.63 -20.72
CA LEU A 5 -8.23 10.40 -22.12
C LEU A 5 -7.14 10.86 -23.12
N LYS A 6 -6.50 12.02 -22.86
CA LYS A 6 -5.33 12.48 -23.63
C LYS A 6 -4.14 11.51 -23.61
N SER A 7 -3.97 10.82 -22.49
CA SER A 7 -2.89 9.85 -22.30
C SER A 7 -3.21 8.49 -22.94
N GLN A 8 -4.46 8.23 -23.33
CA GLN A 8 -4.85 7.01 -24.04
C GLN A 8 -4.48 7.13 -25.53
N ASP A 9 -4.79 8.27 -26.16
CA ASP A 9 -4.39 8.58 -27.54
C ASP A 9 -2.85 8.53 -27.72
N GLU A 10 -2.11 8.95 -26.68
CA GLU A 10 -0.65 8.88 -26.68
C GLU A 10 -0.11 7.44 -26.58
N ILE A 11 -0.81 6.53 -25.91
CA ILE A 11 -0.40 5.12 -25.77
C ILE A 11 -0.54 4.36 -27.08
N GLU A 12 -1.58 4.68 -27.88
CA GLU A 12 -1.79 4.07 -29.19
C GLU A 12 -0.64 4.38 -30.18
N LEU A 13 0.10 5.46 -29.94
CA LEU A 13 1.23 5.90 -30.75
C LEU A 13 2.60 5.45 -30.20
N TRP A 14 2.63 4.62 -29.16
CA TRP A 14 3.89 4.15 -28.57
C TRP A 14 4.66 3.23 -29.50
N SER A 15 5.96 3.48 -29.62
CA SER A 15 6.90 2.55 -30.26
C SER A 15 7.04 1.25 -29.44
N GLU A 16 7.56 0.21 -30.09
CA GLU A 16 7.89 -1.06 -29.43
C GLU A 16 8.82 -0.87 -28.21
N GLU A 17 9.76 0.07 -28.30
CA GLU A 17 10.68 0.40 -27.20
C GLU A 17 9.93 1.01 -26.00
N GLN A 18 8.96 1.89 -26.27
CA GLN A 18 8.13 2.51 -25.22
C GLN A 18 7.24 1.46 -24.55
N TRP A 19 6.66 0.55 -25.33
CA TRP A 19 5.89 -0.58 -24.82
C TRP A 19 6.73 -1.50 -23.95
N GLU A 20 7.94 -1.84 -24.38
CA GLU A 20 8.84 -2.69 -23.60
C GLU A 20 9.25 -2.03 -22.28
N HIS A 21 9.59 -0.74 -22.33
CA HIS A 21 9.86 0.03 -21.12
C HIS A 21 8.68 0.01 -20.14
N TYR A 22 7.46 0.16 -20.64
CA TYR A 22 6.25 0.11 -19.81
C TYR A 22 6.01 -1.28 -19.23
N ARG A 23 6.12 -2.34 -20.04
CA ARG A 23 5.94 -3.74 -19.59
C ARG A 23 6.87 -4.09 -18.44
N ARG A 24 8.14 -3.70 -18.54
CA ARG A 24 9.13 -3.92 -17.47
C ARG A 24 8.72 -3.29 -16.14
N ARG A 25 8.00 -2.16 -16.19
CA ARG A 25 7.57 -1.41 -14.98
C ARG A 25 6.26 -1.91 -14.40
N LEU A 26 5.42 -2.58 -15.18
CA LEU A 26 4.09 -3.03 -14.73
C LEU A 26 4.16 -4.03 -13.56
N PHE A 27 5.19 -4.89 -13.54
CA PHE A 27 5.35 -5.95 -12.54
C PHE A 27 6.46 -5.65 -11.53
N ASP A 28 6.99 -4.43 -11.50
CA ASP A 28 8.01 -4.01 -10.54
C ASP A 28 7.34 -3.35 -9.31
N VAL A 29 7.52 -3.96 -8.14
CA VAL A 29 6.92 -3.45 -6.89
C VAL A 29 7.43 -2.05 -6.52
N SER A 30 8.67 -1.72 -6.87
CA SER A 30 9.28 -0.41 -6.62
C SER A 30 8.64 0.66 -7.49
N GLU A 31 8.35 0.31 -8.74
CA GLU A 31 7.60 1.16 -9.68
C GLU A 31 6.18 1.41 -9.19
N TYR A 32 5.48 0.34 -8.78
CA TYR A 32 4.14 0.42 -8.22
C TYR A 32 4.08 1.33 -6.99
N MET A 33 4.94 1.07 -6.00
CA MET A 33 5.00 1.85 -4.76
C MET A 33 5.39 3.30 -5.02
N ARG A 34 6.33 3.56 -5.94
CA ARG A 34 6.68 4.94 -6.32
C ARG A 34 5.48 5.67 -6.91
N ASN A 35 4.70 5.04 -7.78
CA ASN A 35 3.54 5.66 -8.41
C ASN A 35 2.44 6.00 -7.38
N ILE A 36 2.14 5.09 -6.45
CA ILE A 36 1.16 5.33 -5.38
C ILE A 36 1.63 6.46 -4.47
N GLN A 37 2.85 6.35 -3.94
CA GLN A 37 3.40 7.33 -3.01
C GLN A 37 3.49 8.72 -3.63
N ALA A 38 3.90 8.82 -4.90
CA ALA A 38 3.99 10.09 -5.62
C ALA A 38 2.60 10.66 -5.97
N ALA A 39 1.63 9.83 -6.31
CA ALA A 39 0.25 10.28 -6.55
C ALA A 39 -0.35 10.88 -5.28
N PHE A 40 -0.25 10.18 -4.15
CA PHE A 40 -0.76 10.64 -2.87
C PHE A 40 -0.04 11.90 -2.37
N ALA A 41 1.29 11.93 -2.40
CA ALA A 41 2.07 13.10 -1.97
C ALA A 41 1.70 14.36 -2.78
N ARG A 42 1.56 14.22 -4.10
CA ARG A 42 1.13 15.33 -4.98
C ARG A 42 -0.30 15.77 -4.67
N TRP A 43 -1.22 14.83 -4.48
CA TRP A 43 -2.59 15.13 -4.09
C TRP A 43 -2.62 15.87 -2.74
N TYR A 44 -1.99 15.33 -1.70
CA TYR A 44 -2.00 15.93 -0.37
C TYR A 44 -1.36 17.33 -0.37
N ASN A 45 -0.17 17.48 -0.96
CA ASN A 45 0.52 18.78 -1.00
C ASN A 45 -0.31 19.85 -1.72
N ARG A 46 -1.02 19.49 -2.80
CA ARG A 46 -1.93 20.42 -3.48
C ARG A 46 -3.12 20.81 -2.62
N ASN A 47 -3.81 19.83 -2.01
CA ASN A 47 -5.02 20.10 -1.21
C ASN A 47 -4.72 20.91 0.05
N TYR A 48 -3.59 20.65 0.70
CA TYR A 48 -3.21 21.31 1.96
C TYR A 48 -2.21 22.45 1.77
N ARG A 49 -1.97 22.89 0.52
CA ARG A 49 -1.02 23.98 0.17
C ARG A 49 0.38 23.79 0.78
N ARG A 50 0.82 22.55 0.95
CA ARG A 50 2.16 22.22 1.49
C ARG A 50 3.19 22.12 0.37
N ARG A 51 4.45 22.36 0.72
CA ARG A 51 5.62 22.16 -0.15
C ARG A 51 6.57 21.16 0.49
N GLY A 52 7.41 20.53 -0.34
CA GLY A 52 8.44 19.60 0.13
C GLY A 52 7.98 18.15 0.21
N ARG A 53 8.79 17.33 0.89
CA ARG A 53 8.64 15.87 0.96
C ARG A 53 7.49 15.50 1.89
N PHE A 54 6.57 14.66 1.40
CA PHE A 54 5.45 14.14 2.20
C PHE A 54 5.85 12.91 3.04
N TRP A 55 6.54 11.94 2.42
CA TRP A 55 6.96 10.69 3.08
C TRP A 55 8.33 10.83 3.74
N ALA A 56 8.52 10.30 4.95
CA ALA A 56 9.80 10.36 5.66
C ALA A 56 10.89 9.43 5.07
N GLU A 57 10.52 8.23 4.61
CA GLU A 57 11.44 7.23 4.04
C GLU A 57 10.92 6.68 2.69
N ARG A 58 11.74 5.89 2.00
CA ARG A 58 11.28 5.06 0.87
C ARG A 58 10.56 3.83 1.41
N PHE A 59 9.73 3.18 0.59
CA PHE A 59 9.15 1.89 0.96
C PHE A 59 10.26 0.84 1.18
N LYS A 60 9.98 -0.14 2.04
CA LYS A 60 10.85 -1.28 2.32
C LYS A 60 10.13 -2.56 1.88
N SER A 61 10.86 -3.52 1.33
CA SER A 61 10.36 -4.85 0.98
C SER A 61 11.26 -5.87 1.66
N THR A 62 10.71 -6.61 2.62
CA THR A 62 11.44 -7.57 3.44
C THR A 62 10.77 -8.93 3.30
N LEU A 63 11.55 -9.96 3.02
CA LEU A 63 11.06 -11.33 2.97
C LEU A 63 10.83 -11.84 4.40
N LEU A 64 9.66 -12.40 4.64
CA LEU A 64 9.35 -13.11 5.88
C LEU A 64 9.58 -14.60 5.63
N GLY A 65 10.44 -15.21 6.44
CA GLY A 65 11.00 -16.54 6.16
C GLY A 65 10.12 -17.73 6.51
N ASP A 66 9.17 -17.54 7.43
CA ASP A 66 8.26 -18.57 7.92
C ASP A 66 6.91 -17.97 8.37
N THR A 67 5.96 -18.84 8.69
CA THR A 67 4.63 -18.45 9.16
C THR A 67 4.69 -17.66 10.47
N GLN A 68 5.62 -17.98 11.36
CA GLN A 68 5.78 -17.26 12.63
C GLN A 68 6.17 -15.79 12.37
N ALA A 69 7.11 -15.54 11.45
CA ALA A 69 7.51 -14.20 11.05
C ALA A 69 6.36 -13.41 10.41
N VAL A 70 5.46 -14.09 9.69
CA VAL A 70 4.22 -13.47 9.17
C VAL A 70 3.28 -13.08 10.31
N LEU A 71 3.00 -13.98 11.25
CA LEU A 71 2.15 -13.72 12.40
C LEU A 71 2.70 -12.59 13.28
N ASP A 72 4.02 -12.59 13.55
CA ASP A 72 4.68 -11.54 14.31
C ASP A 72 4.59 -10.17 13.60
N CYS A 73 4.75 -10.17 12.27
CA CYS A 73 4.60 -8.96 11.46
C CYS A 73 3.15 -8.43 11.49
N MET A 74 2.16 -9.32 11.39
CA MET A 74 0.74 -8.95 11.51
C MET A 74 0.46 -8.35 12.89
N LEU A 75 0.85 -9.02 13.97
CA LEU A 75 0.67 -8.52 15.34
C LEU A 75 1.35 -7.17 15.54
N TYR A 76 2.57 -7.01 15.01
CA TYR A 76 3.27 -5.73 15.03
C TYR A 76 2.45 -4.61 14.37
N VAL A 77 1.86 -4.87 13.20
CA VAL A 77 1.03 -3.89 12.48
C VAL A 77 -0.21 -3.52 13.28
N GLU A 78 -0.93 -4.51 13.81
CA GLU A 78 -2.14 -4.30 14.61
C GLU A 78 -1.87 -3.52 15.89
N LEU A 79 -0.69 -3.69 16.52
CA LEU A 79 -0.30 -2.99 17.74
C LEU A 79 0.27 -1.58 17.50
N ASN A 80 0.57 -1.17 16.27
CA ASN A 80 1.16 0.14 16.00
C ASN A 80 0.29 1.32 16.47
N PRO A 81 -1.05 1.33 16.28
CA PRO A 81 -1.92 2.38 16.81
C PRO A 81 -1.86 2.50 18.33
N VAL A 82 -1.80 1.37 19.05
CA VAL A 82 -1.65 1.33 20.51
C VAL A 82 -0.29 1.91 20.92
N ARG A 83 0.79 1.47 20.26
CA ARG A 83 2.15 1.98 20.51
C ARG A 83 2.30 3.47 20.23
N ALA A 84 1.54 4.00 19.26
CA ALA A 84 1.50 5.42 18.95
C ALA A 84 0.61 6.22 19.93
N GLY A 85 -0.08 5.57 20.87
CA GLY A 85 -0.99 6.20 21.82
C GLY A 85 -2.30 6.70 21.19
N LEU A 86 -2.70 6.15 20.04
CA LEU A 86 -3.92 6.55 19.34
C LEU A 86 -5.18 5.88 19.90
N VAL A 87 -5.04 4.66 20.40
CA VAL A 87 -6.11 3.82 20.95
C VAL A 87 -5.58 2.95 22.10
N GLU A 88 -6.45 2.49 23.00
CA GLU A 88 -6.07 1.60 24.11
C GLU A 88 -5.98 0.13 23.67
N ARG A 89 -6.85 -0.29 22.75
CA ARG A 89 -6.89 -1.66 22.20
C ARG A 89 -6.74 -1.62 20.67
N PRO A 90 -6.06 -2.60 20.05
CA PRO A 90 -5.82 -2.59 18.60
C PRO A 90 -7.11 -2.61 17.75
N GLU A 91 -8.17 -3.25 18.25
CA GLU A 91 -9.51 -3.30 17.65
C GLU A 91 -10.29 -2.00 17.71
N ASP A 92 -9.87 -1.02 18.52
CA ASP A 92 -10.50 0.30 18.52
C ASP A 92 -10.03 1.16 17.33
N TRP A 93 -8.95 0.77 16.65
CA TRP A 93 -8.44 1.51 15.48
C TRP A 93 -9.18 1.14 14.21
N THR A 94 -10.03 2.03 13.69
CA THR A 94 -10.86 1.76 12.51
C THR A 94 -10.10 1.48 11.21
N GLY A 95 -8.79 1.77 11.17
CA GLY A 95 -7.92 1.55 10.02
C GLY A 95 -7.10 0.25 10.09
N SER A 96 -7.38 -0.64 11.04
CA SER A 96 -6.68 -1.91 11.22
C SER A 96 -7.44 -3.08 10.61
N SER A 97 -6.76 -4.21 10.40
CA SER A 97 -7.45 -5.40 9.91
C SER A 97 -8.28 -6.05 11.02
N ILE A 98 -7.83 -6.02 12.27
CA ILE A 98 -8.58 -6.57 13.40
C ILE A 98 -9.93 -5.86 13.61
N PHE A 99 -10.00 -4.53 13.41
CA PHE A 99 -11.28 -3.81 13.43
C PHE A 99 -12.25 -4.30 12.34
N LEU A 100 -11.74 -4.59 11.13
CA LEU A 100 -12.58 -5.12 10.05
C LEU A 100 -13.10 -6.51 10.41
N ARG A 101 -12.29 -7.36 11.05
CA ARG A 101 -12.72 -8.69 11.51
C ARG A 101 -13.79 -8.61 12.60
N GLU A 102 -13.59 -7.77 13.61
CA GLU A 102 -14.56 -7.56 14.70
C GLU A 102 -15.90 -7.02 14.17
N THR A 103 -15.86 -6.22 13.10
CA THR A 103 -17.07 -5.66 12.49
C THR A 103 -17.66 -6.51 11.36
N GLY A 104 -17.09 -7.68 11.07
CA GLY A 104 -17.55 -8.58 10.01
C GLY A 104 -17.43 -8.00 8.60
N LYS A 105 -16.42 -7.16 8.35
CA LYS A 105 -16.13 -6.50 7.06
C LYS A 105 -14.84 -7.00 6.43
N ASP A 106 -14.41 -8.20 6.81
CA ASP A 106 -13.16 -8.82 6.42
C ASP A 106 -13.29 -9.89 5.32
N ASP A 107 -14.45 -10.00 4.64
CA ASP A 107 -14.70 -10.99 3.58
C ASP A 107 -13.65 -11.04 2.45
N TRP A 108 -12.94 -9.93 2.24
CA TRP A 108 -11.88 -9.79 1.22
C TRP A 108 -10.47 -10.01 1.77
N LEU A 109 -10.32 -10.21 3.08
CA LEU A 109 -9.05 -10.51 3.74
C LEU A 109 -8.80 -12.01 3.75
N VAL A 110 -7.51 -12.38 3.67
CA VAL A 110 -7.07 -13.76 3.89
C VAL A 110 -7.53 -14.26 5.26
N SER A 111 -7.95 -15.52 5.34
CA SER A 111 -8.39 -16.10 6.61
C SER A 111 -7.22 -16.31 7.56
N LEU A 112 -7.39 -16.01 8.85
CA LEU A 112 -6.34 -16.30 9.85
C LEU A 112 -6.04 -17.79 9.99
N ARG A 113 -6.99 -18.66 9.60
CA ARG A 113 -6.79 -20.13 9.63
C ARG A 113 -5.66 -20.57 8.71
N GLU A 114 -5.42 -19.85 7.61
CA GLU A 114 -4.32 -20.15 6.67
C GLU A 114 -2.92 -20.02 7.29
N PHE A 115 -2.80 -19.44 8.48
CA PHE A 115 -1.53 -19.23 9.18
C PHE A 115 -1.41 -20.04 10.48
N ILE A 116 -2.44 -20.79 10.88
CA ILE A 116 -2.48 -21.52 12.17
C ILE A 116 -2.53 -23.04 11.95
N ASP A 117 -2.78 -23.48 10.71
CA ASP A 117 -2.71 -24.89 10.29
C ASP A 117 -1.26 -25.35 10.02
#